data_AF-A0A1V6FEL7-F1
#
_entry.id   AF-A0A1V6FEL7-F1
#
_cell.length_a   1.000
_cell.length_b   1.000
_cell.length_c   1.000
_cell.angle_alpha   90.00
_cell.angle_beta   90.00
_cell.angle_gamma   90.00
#
_symmetry.space_group_name_H-M   'P 1'
#
loop_
_entity.id
_entity.type
_entity.pdbx_description
1 polymer ?
#
loop_
_entity_poly.entity_id
_entity_poly.type
_entity_poly.pdbx_seq_one_letter_code
_entity_poly.pdbx_strand_id
1 'polypeptide(L)' 'MKKLILYIVLAVVCLNLFCAVIDYTVIDHQTLPVYKGSLNDPIVKIVYEDPYGLYIFVEYEGVLYVFYL' A
#
# COMPACT_ATOMS: atom_id res chain seq x y z
N MET A 1 15.85 7.39 -34.56
CA MET A 1 14.54 6.71 -34.46
C MET A 1 14.54 5.60 -33.41
N LYS A 2 15.18 4.43 -33.64
CA LYS A 2 15.09 3.26 -32.72
C LYS A 2 15.53 3.53 -31.27
N LYS A 3 16.65 4.24 -31.06
CA LYS A 3 17.12 4.62 -29.71
C LYS A 3 16.17 5.59 -28.98
N LEU A 4 15.53 6.49 -29.71
CA LEU A 4 14.56 7.43 -29.14
C LEU A 4 13.32 6.69 -28.61
N ILE A 5 12.81 5.73 -29.40
CA ILE A 5 11.69 4.87 -29.00
C ILE A 5 12.04 4.08 -27.73
N LEU A 6 13.25 3.54 -27.65
CA LEU A 6 13.71 2.83 -26.44
C LEU A 6 13.67 3.74 -25.20
N TYR A 7 14.17 4.97 -25.30
CA TYR A 7 14.16 5.90 -24.18
C TYR A 7 12.73 6.30 -23.77
N ILE A 8 11.81 6.45 -24.72
CA ILE A 8 10.40 6.75 -24.43
C ILE A 8 9.75 5.57 -23.69
N VAL A 9 9.95 4.34 -24.17
CA VAL A 9 9.42 3.15 -23.51
C VAL A 9 9.98 3.02 -22.09
N LEU A 10 11.28 3.24 -21.91
CA LEU A 10 11.91 3.19 -20.60
C LEU A 10 11.34 4.27 -19.67
N ALA A 11 11.18 5.50 -20.14
CA ALA A 11 10.59 6.59 -19.36
C ALA A 11 9.16 6.27 -18.92
N VAL A 12 8.33 5.68 -19.80
CA VAL A 12 6.97 5.24 -19.47
C VAL A 12 6.99 4.16 -18.39
N VAL A 13 7.87 3.17 -18.49
CA VAL A 13 8.00 2.11 -17.47
C VAL A 13 8.43 2.69 -16.12
N CYS A 14 9.45 3.55 -16.10
CA CYS A 14 9.90 4.22 -14.88
C CYS A 14 8.77 5.04 -14.24
N LEU A 15 8.02 5.81 -15.03
CA LEU A 15 6.91 6.62 -14.53
C LEU A 15 5.83 5.74 -13.89
N ASN A 16 5.48 4.61 -14.50
CA ASN A 16 4.53 3.67 -13.93
C ASN A 16 5.02 3.07 -12.61
N LEU A 17 6.32 2.79 -12.47
CA LEU A 17 6.90 2.30 -11.21
C LEU A 17 6.85 3.36 -10.10
N PHE A 18 7.12 4.63 -10.42
CA PHE A 18 7.07 5.73 -9.44
C PHE A 18 5.64 6.10 -9.04
N CYS A 19 4.68 5.99 -9.96
CA CYS A 19 3.29 6.32 -9.72
C CYS A 19 2.43 5.10 -9.33
N ALA A 20 3.04 3.92 -9.18
CA ALA A 20 2.32 2.72 -8.80
C ALA A 20 1.68 2.90 -7.42
N VAL A 21 0.35 2.87 -7.39
CA VAL A 21 -0.41 2.80 -6.14
C VAL A 21 -0.36 1.36 -5.65
N ILE A 22 -0.09 1.19 -4.37
CA ILE A 22 -0.10 -0.14 -3.74
C ILE A 22 -1.53 -0.66 -3.75
N ASP A 23 -1.74 -1.80 -4.39
CA ASP A 23 -3.00 -2.54 -4.28
C ASP A 23 -2.96 -3.37 -2.99
N TYR A 24 -3.63 -2.88 -1.95
CA TYR A 24 -3.70 -3.57 -0.68
C TYR A 24 -4.58 -4.82 -0.72
N THR A 25 -5.49 -4.94 -1.70
CA THR A 25 -6.45 -6.07 -1.77
C THR A 25 -5.77 -7.41 -2.06
N VAL A 26 -4.55 -7.38 -2.60
CA VAL A 26 -3.76 -8.59 -2.89
C VAL A 26 -2.97 -9.10 -1.68
N ILE A 27 -2.94 -8.36 -0.58
CA ILE A 27 -2.20 -8.73 0.64
C ILE A 27 -3.10 -9.59 1.52
N ASP A 28 -2.66 -10.80 1.84
CA ASP A 28 -3.35 -11.64 2.81
C ASP A 28 -3.21 -11.04 4.22
N HIS A 29 -4.33 -10.59 4.78
CA HIS A 29 -4.41 -9.95 6.08
C HIS A 29 -3.91 -10.85 7.23
N GLN A 30 -3.91 -12.18 7.07
CA GLN A 30 -3.43 -13.12 8.09
C GLN A 30 -1.89 -13.17 8.17
N THR A 31 -1.20 -12.67 7.15
CA THR A 31 0.26 -12.65 7.10
C THR A 31 0.87 -11.43 7.78
N LEU A 32 0.05 -10.42 8.09
CA LEU A 32 0.49 -9.17 8.67
C LEU A 32 0.53 -9.22 10.21
N PRO A 33 1.44 -8.49 10.85
CA PRO A 33 1.41 -8.29 12.29
C PRO A 33 0.14 -7.55 12.72
N VAL A 34 -0.41 -7.93 13.87
CA VAL A 34 -1.63 -7.30 14.40
C VAL A 34 -1.30 -6.00 15.13
N TYR A 35 -1.90 -4.90 14.71
CA TYR A 35 -1.85 -3.62 15.40
C TYR A 35 -2.74 -3.67 16.65
N LYS A 36 -2.20 -3.30 17.81
CA LYS A 36 -2.91 -3.30 19.10
C LYS A 36 -3.08 -1.90 19.70
N GLY A 37 -2.59 -0.86 19.03
CA GLY A 37 -2.69 0.52 19.49
C GLY A 37 -4.04 1.15 19.15
N SER A 38 -4.19 2.43 19.51
CA SER A 38 -5.38 3.20 19.13
C SER A 38 -5.28 3.62 17.66
N LEU A 39 -6.40 3.50 16.94
CA LEU A 39 -6.54 4.05 15.58
C LEU A 39 -6.65 5.58 15.56
N ASN A 40 -6.93 6.19 16.71
CA ASN A 40 -6.99 7.65 16.85
C ASN A 40 -5.60 8.28 17.08
N ASP A 41 -4.56 7.46 17.19
CA ASP A 41 -3.20 7.97 17.30
C ASP A 41 -2.83 8.70 16.00
N PRO A 42 -2.43 9.99 16.05
CA PRO A 42 -2.11 10.77 14.86
C PRO A 42 -0.94 10.23 14.03
N ILE A 43 -0.12 9.34 14.60
CA ILE A 43 1.00 8.69 13.91
C ILE A 43 0.50 7.52 13.06
N VAL A 44 -0.66 6.94 13.39
CA VAL A 44 -1.25 5.83 12.66
C VAL A 44 -1.95 6.35 11.41
N LYS A 45 -1.59 5.77 10.27
CA LYS A 45 -2.23 6.08 9.00
C LYS A 45 -3.04 4.89 8.54
N ILE A 46 -4.36 5.06 8.40
CA ILE A 46 -5.20 4.06 7.76
C ILE A 46 -4.92 4.11 6.25
N VAL A 47 -4.50 2.98 5.68
CA VAL A 47 -4.13 2.89 4.25
C VAL A 47 -5.13 2.07 3.44
N TYR A 48 -5.91 1.23 4.10
CA TYR A 48 -6.96 0.43 3.47
C TYR A 48 -8.04 0.04 4.49
N GLU A 49 -9.29 0.06 4.07
CA GLU A 49 -10.42 -0.46 4.84
C GLU A 49 -11.10 -1.57 4.04
N ASP A 50 -11.30 -2.73 4.70
CA ASP A 50 -11.99 -3.86 4.08
C ASP A 50 -13.45 -3.48 3.75
N PRO A 51 -13.95 -3.77 2.54
CA PRO A 51 -15.34 -3.47 2.15
C PRO A 51 -16.41 -4.10 3.03
N TYR A 52 -16.10 -5.19 3.74
CA TYR A 52 -17.03 -5.86 4.65
C TYR A 52 -16.88 -5.37 6.10
N GLY A 53 -15.93 -4.48 6.38
CA GLY A 53 -15.67 -3.95 7.71
C GLY A 53 -15.13 -5.00 8.67
N LEU A 54 -14.40 -6.01 8.18
CA LEU A 54 -13.82 -7.06 9.02
C LEU A 54 -12.45 -6.69 9.58
N TYR A 55 -11.68 -5.91 8.83
CA TYR A 55 -10.35 -5.47 9.21
C TYR A 55 -9.97 -4.19 8.45
N ILE A 56 -8.89 -3.55 8.90
CA ILE A 56 -8.28 -2.42 8.21
C ILE A 56 -6.76 -2.64 8.19
N PHE A 57 -6.09 -2.06 7.19
CA PHE A 57 -4.64 -1.96 7.20
C PHE A 57 -4.21 -0.58 7.65
N VAL A 58 -3.21 -0.58 8.52
CA VAL A 58 -2.63 0.63 9.08
C VAL A 58 -1.12 0.62 8.89
N GLU A 59 -0.59 1.78 8.53
CA GLU A 59 0.84 2.05 8.50
C GLU A 59 1.21 2.77 9.80
N TYR A 60 2.13 2.18 10.55
CA TYR A 60 2.66 2.73 11.79
C TYR A 60 4.18 2.60 11.78
N GLU A 61 4.88 3.72 11.95
CA GLU A 61 6.35 3.80 11.89
C GLU A 61 6.97 3.14 10.63
N GLY A 62 6.26 3.24 9.49
CA GLY A 62 6.70 2.68 8.21
C GLY A 62 6.51 1.17 8.07
N VAL A 63 5.82 0.52 9.03
CA VAL A 63 5.47 -0.90 8.97
C VAL A 63 3.96 -1.03 8.75
N LEU A 64 3.58 -1.96 7.88
CA LEU A 64 2.19 -2.29 7.60
C LEU A 64 1.68 -3.32 8.62
N TYR A 65 0.54 -3.02 9.23
CA TYR A 65 -0.15 -3.88 10.19
C TYR A 65 -1.61 -4.09 9.78
N VAL A 66 -2.21 -5.13 10.35
CA VAL A 66 -3.66 -5.37 10.29
C VAL A 66 -4.31 -5.04 11.63
N PHE A 67 -5.46 -4.39 11.61
CA PHE A 67 -6.32 -4.20 12.77
C PHE A 67 -7.68 -4.86 12.49
N TYR A 68 -8.14 -5.73 13.39
CA TYR A 68 -9.41 -6.44 13.27
C TYR A 68 -10.49 -5.70 14.05
N LEU A 69 -11.65 -5.52 13.42
CA LEU A 69 -12.81 -4.78 13.98
C LEU A 69 -13.68 -5.66 14.89
#